data_AF-A0A382PIZ3-F1
#
_entry.id   AF-A0A382PIZ3-F1
#
_cell.length_a   1.000
_cell.length_b   1.000
_cell.length_c   1.000
_cell.angle_alpha   90.00
_cell.angle_beta   90.00
_cell.angle_gamma   90.00
#
_symmetry.space_group_name_H-M   'P 1'
#
loop_
_entity.id
_entity.type
_entity.pdbx_description
1 polymer ?
#
loop_
_entity_poly.entity_id
_entity_poly.type
_entity_poly.pdbx_seq_one_letter_code
_entity_poly.pdbx_strand_id
1 'polypeptide(L)'
;MEEYLGAIKTKPELFLKLVKKISKPDYTMHFMEDRNGRKAMFYNYKGVEIKQDDCVLLKCTVAEHRRDKYDGKPLTYINRVTIIRNRGTKEEPKIVFGEIAHERGSSNKTWQEALAEEDVANV
;
A
#
# COMPACT_ATOMS: atom_id res chain seq x y z
N MET A 1 15.55 -18.72 -12.08
CA MET A 1 15.02 -18.12 -10.84
C MET A 1 14.25 -16.88 -11.25
N GLU A 2 12.98 -16.74 -10.89
CA GLU A 2 12.16 -15.61 -11.34
C GLU A 2 12.66 -14.31 -10.68
N GLU A 3 13.13 -13.36 -11.51
CA GLU A 3 13.68 -12.09 -11.03
C GLU A 3 12.61 -11.14 -10.46
N TYR A 4 11.34 -11.35 -10.81
CA TYR A 4 10.22 -10.47 -10.46
C TYR A 4 9.16 -11.19 -9.61
N LEU A 5 8.19 -10.42 -9.11
CA LEU A 5 7.12 -10.91 -8.22
C LEU A 5 5.97 -11.63 -8.94
N GLY A 6 6.03 -11.75 -10.26
CA GLY A 6 5.02 -12.40 -11.09
C GLY A 6 4.99 -11.80 -12.49
N ALA A 7 4.14 -12.29 -13.38
CA ALA A 7 4.02 -11.74 -14.73
C ALA A 7 3.23 -10.41 -14.76
N ILE A 8 3.50 -9.57 -15.76
CA ILE A 8 2.78 -8.31 -15.98
C ILE A 8 1.27 -8.58 -16.16
N LYS A 9 0.42 -7.68 -15.65
CA LYS A 9 -1.06 -7.75 -15.64
C LYS A 9 -1.67 -8.90 -14.83
N THR A 10 -0.87 -9.62 -14.06
CA THR A 10 -1.41 -10.60 -13.10
C THR A 10 -1.85 -9.92 -11.81
N LYS A 11 -2.76 -10.58 -11.07
CA LYS A 11 -3.28 -10.10 -9.78
C LYS A 11 -2.92 -11.06 -8.63
N PRO A 12 -1.63 -11.26 -8.32
CA PRO A 12 -1.23 -12.18 -7.28
C PRO A 12 -1.55 -11.64 -5.89
N GLU A 13 -1.66 -12.57 -4.95
CA GLU A 13 -1.58 -12.29 -3.52
C GLU A 13 -0.13 -12.49 -3.09
N LEU A 14 0.48 -11.45 -2.52
CA LEU A 14 1.88 -11.39 -2.18
C LEU A 14 2.05 -11.11 -0.68
N PHE A 15 3.04 -11.75 -0.09
CA PHE A 15 3.46 -11.48 1.28
C PHE A 15 4.74 -10.67 1.25
N LEU A 16 4.67 -9.40 1.66
CA LEU A 16 5.77 -8.46 1.49
C LEU A 16 6.05 -7.70 2.78
N LYS A 17 7.32 -7.41 3.02
CA LYS A 17 7.81 -6.58 4.13
C LYS A 17 8.09 -5.16 3.66
N LEU A 18 7.62 -4.15 4.39
CA LEU A 18 7.94 -2.75 4.10
C LEU A 18 9.37 -2.44 4.53
N VAL A 19 10.28 -2.30 3.57
CA VAL A 19 11.70 -2.00 3.82
C VAL A 19 11.91 -0.50 4.01
N LYS A 20 11.26 0.31 3.18
CA LYS A 20 11.45 1.76 3.21
C LYS A 20 10.19 2.49 2.77
N LYS A 21 9.84 3.54 3.53
CA LYS A 21 8.80 4.50 3.17
C LYS A 21 9.45 5.86 2.96
N ILE A 22 9.22 6.47 1.80
CA ILE A 22 9.68 7.82 1.51
C ILE A 22 8.44 8.69 1.36
N SER A 23 8.25 9.62 2.30
CA SER A 23 7.15 10.59 2.26
C SER A 23 7.66 11.91 1.72
N LYS A 24 7.11 12.33 0.58
CA LYS A 24 7.26 13.68 0.03
C LYS A 24 5.92 14.41 0.11
N PRO A 25 5.89 15.74 -0.01
CA PRO A 25 4.64 16.51 0.05
C PRO A 25 3.61 16.04 -0.98
N ASP A 26 4.05 15.72 -2.19
CA ASP A 26 3.16 15.37 -3.31
C ASP A 26 2.85 13.87 -3.41
N TYR A 27 3.72 13.01 -2.86
CA TYR A 27 3.56 11.56 -2.96
C TYR A 27 4.32 10.78 -1.88
N THR A 28 3.81 9.60 -1.57
CA THR A 28 4.46 8.60 -0.72
C THR A 28 4.89 7.40 -1.54
N MET A 29 6.16 7.00 -1.43
CA MET A 29 6.71 5.79 -2.03
C MET A 29 6.86 4.70 -0.97
N HIS A 30 6.37 3.50 -1.28
CA HIS A 30 6.49 2.32 -0.43
C HIS A 30 7.36 1.30 -1.16
N PHE A 31 8.51 0.98 -0.57
CA PHE A 31 9.42 -0.05 -1.05
C PHE A 31 9.28 -1.30 -0.19
N MET A 32 8.94 -2.38 -0.85
CA MET A 32 8.59 -3.65 -0.24
C MET A 32 9.56 -4.74 -0.70
N GLU A 33 9.72 -5.78 0.11
CA GLU A 33 10.58 -6.92 -0.22
C GLU A 33 9.93 -8.24 0.20
N ASP A 34 10.06 -9.25 -0.65
CA ASP A 34 9.59 -10.61 -0.39
C ASP A 34 10.66 -11.43 0.36
N ARG A 35 10.28 -12.60 0.89
CA ARG A 35 11.20 -13.54 1.56
C ARG A 35 12.39 -13.94 0.68
N ASN A 36 12.21 -13.93 -0.64
CA ASN A 36 13.23 -14.26 -1.62
C ASN A 36 14.12 -13.05 -2.01
N GLY A 37 13.99 -11.90 -1.34
CA GLY A 37 14.75 -10.68 -1.65
C GLY A 37 14.28 -9.92 -2.88
N ARG A 38 13.11 -10.28 -3.44
CA ARG A 38 12.52 -9.61 -4.61
C ARG A 38 11.86 -8.30 -4.18
N LYS A 39 12.20 -7.21 -4.87
CA LYS A 39 11.73 -5.88 -4.52
C LYS A 39 10.44 -5.51 -5.26
N ALA A 40 9.53 -4.86 -4.54
CA ALA A 40 8.33 -4.23 -5.07
C ALA A 40 8.30 -2.75 -4.70
N MET A 41 7.62 -1.94 -5.52
CA MET A 41 7.31 -0.56 -5.17
C MET A 41 5.90 -0.16 -5.58
N PHE A 42 5.30 0.74 -4.80
CA PHE A 42 4.05 1.40 -5.15
C PHE A 42 3.98 2.81 -4.57
N TYR A 43 3.13 3.65 -5.18
CA TYR A 43 2.89 5.02 -4.75
C TYR A 43 1.55 5.16 -4.05
N ASN A 44 1.45 6.15 -3.16
CA ASN A 44 0.20 6.71 -2.62
C ASN A 44 -0.81 5.66 -2.16
N TYR A 45 -0.58 5.15 -0.95
CA TYR A 45 -1.50 4.25 -0.27
C TYR A 45 -2.44 5.03 0.65
N LYS A 46 -3.75 4.75 0.55
CA LYS A 46 -4.79 5.42 1.36
C LYS A 46 -5.47 4.49 2.37
N GLY A 47 -5.00 3.25 2.50
CA GLY A 47 -5.57 2.29 3.45
C GLY A 47 -4.80 2.27 4.77
N VAL A 48 -4.65 1.06 5.33
CA VAL A 48 -4.04 0.80 6.63
C VAL A 48 -2.64 1.40 6.78
N GLU A 49 -2.34 2.01 7.92
CA GLU A 49 -0.98 2.47 8.16
C GLU A 49 -0.01 1.29 8.31
N ILE A 50 0.96 1.18 7.39
CA ILE A 50 2.05 0.20 7.45
C ILE A 50 3.29 0.90 8.00
N LYS A 51 3.91 0.34 9.04
CA LYS A 51 5.18 0.83 9.60
C LYS A 51 6.37 0.18 8.91
N GLN A 52 7.51 0.85 8.97
CA GLN A 52 8.76 0.26 8.50
C GLN A 52 9.02 -1.05 9.24
N ASP A 53 9.49 -2.06 8.51
CA ASP A 53 9.68 -3.44 8.95
C ASP A 53 8.42 -4.30 9.16
N ASP A 54 7.22 -3.76 8.94
CA ASP A 54 5.99 -4.57 8.98
C ASP A 54 5.91 -5.52 7.79
N CYS A 55 5.45 -6.75 8.06
CA CYS A 55 5.10 -7.72 7.04
C CYS A 55 3.59 -7.70 6.80
N VAL A 56 3.18 -7.57 5.54
CA VAL A 56 1.77 -7.51 5.16
C VAL A 56 1.46 -8.53 4.07
N LEU A 57 0.27 -9.13 4.16
CA LEU A 57 -0.34 -9.87 3.07
C LEU A 57 -1.17 -8.88 2.25
N LEU A 58 -0.83 -8.72 0.98
CA LEU A 58 -1.49 -7.77 0.09
C LEU A 58 -1.89 -8.43 -1.23
N LYS A 59 -3.00 -7.94 -1.79
CA LYS A 59 -3.43 -8.22 -3.14
C LYS A 59 -3.09 -7.04 -4.01
N CYS A 60 -2.44 -7.27 -5.14
CA CYS A 60 -2.05 -6.19 -6.03
C CYS A 60 -2.06 -6.63 -7.48
N THR A 61 -2.05 -5.66 -8.39
CA THR A 61 -1.81 -5.90 -9.82
C THR A 61 -0.34 -5.62 -10.13
N VAL A 62 0.36 -6.58 -10.72
CA VAL A 62 1.71 -6.37 -11.26
C VAL A 62 1.58 -5.51 -12.50
N ALA A 63 1.94 -4.23 -12.40
CA ALA A 63 1.75 -3.27 -13.47
C ALA A 63 2.92 -3.27 -14.45
N GLU A 64 4.16 -3.28 -13.95
CA GLU A 64 5.35 -3.21 -14.79
C GLU A 64 6.57 -3.82 -14.09
N HIS A 65 7.52 -4.33 -14.87
CA HIS A 65 8.85 -4.68 -14.40
C HIS A 65 9.82 -3.56 -14.73
N ARG A 66 10.44 -3.01 -13.69
CA ARG A 66 11.43 -1.95 -13.81
C ARG A 66 12.78 -2.48 -13.31
N ARG A 67 13.84 -1.82 -13.74
CA ARG A 67 15.15 -1.94 -13.09
C ARG A 67 15.36 -0.69 -12.25
N ASP A 68 15.80 -0.88 -11.02
CA ASP A 68 16.21 0.24 -10.18
C ASP A 68 17.35 0.99 -10.89
N LYS A 69 17.20 2.30 -11.10
CA LYS A 69 18.21 3.11 -11.80
C LYS A 69 19.52 3.24 -11.01
N TYR A 70 19.47 3.04 -9.69
CA TYR A 70 20.64 3.21 -8.82
C TYR A 70 21.34 1.88 -8.53
N ASP A 71 20.55 0.84 -8.22
CA ASP A 71 21.07 -0.47 -7.81
C ASP A 71 21.17 -1.47 -8.98
N GLY A 72 20.55 -1.20 -10.13
CA GLY A 72 20.45 -2.12 -11.27
C GLY A 72 19.59 -3.38 -10.99
N LYS A 73 19.05 -3.51 -9.78
CA LYS A 73 18.28 -4.67 -9.32
C LYS A 73 16.86 -4.67 -9.91
N PRO A 74 16.27 -5.86 -10.12
CA PRO A 74 14.89 -5.98 -10.58
C PRO A 74 13.93 -5.42 -9.53
N LEU A 75 13.00 -4.59 -9.99
CA LEU A 75 12.00 -3.91 -9.17
C LEU A 75 10.63 -4.06 -9.81
N THR A 76 9.69 -4.65 -9.09
CA THR A 76 8.33 -4.82 -9.61
C THR A 76 7.46 -3.63 -9.20
N TYR A 77 6.90 -2.93 -10.18
CA TYR A 77 5.91 -1.89 -9.92
C TYR A 77 4.52 -2.52 -9.77
N ILE A 78 3.92 -2.34 -8.60
CA ILE A 78 2.59 -2.85 -8.28
C ILE A 78 1.59 -1.71 -8.15
N ASN A 79 0.36 -1.95 -8.58
CA ASN A 79 -0.74 -0.99 -8.53
C ASN A 79 -2.01 -1.64 -7.99
N ARG A 80 -3.01 -0.84 -7.59
CA ARG A 80 -4.26 -1.29 -6.97
C ARG A 80 -3.98 -2.21 -5.78
N VAL A 81 -3.15 -1.72 -4.87
CA VAL A 81 -2.74 -2.45 -3.67
C VAL A 81 -3.88 -2.43 -2.66
N THR A 82 -4.23 -3.60 -2.17
CA THR A 82 -5.22 -3.83 -1.10
C THR A 82 -4.55 -4.69 -0.04
N ILE A 83 -4.49 -4.21 1.19
CA ILE A 83 -3.90 -4.95 2.30
C ILE A 83 -4.96 -5.87 2.86
N ILE A 84 -4.72 -7.18 2.72
CA ILE A 84 -5.60 -8.19 3.29
C ILE A 84 -5.34 -8.29 4.79
N ARG A 85 -4.07 -8.29 5.21
CA ARG A 85 -3.70 -8.48 6.61
C ARG A 85 -2.34 -7.89 6.93
N ASN A 86 -2.24 -7.09 7.99
CA ASN A 86 -0.97 -6.71 8.59
C ASN A 86 -0.53 -7.77 9.63
N ARG A 87 0.70 -8.27 9.54
CA ARG A 87 1.32 -9.24 10.46
C ARG A 87 2.46 -8.63 11.30
N GLY A 88 2.79 -7.35 11.09
CA GLY A 88 3.86 -6.65 11.81
C GLY A 88 3.46 -6.10 13.19
N THR A 89 2.17 -5.91 13.44
CA THR A 89 1.65 -5.35 14.69
C THR A 89 1.08 -6.43 15.62
N LYS A 90 1.30 -6.28 16.94
CA LYS A 90 0.79 -7.19 18.00
C LYS A 90 -0.71 -7.02 18.28
N GLU A 91 -1.31 -5.93 17.80
CA GLU A 91 -2.72 -5.62 18.02
C GLU A 91 -3.60 -6.40 17.05
N GLU A 92 -4.70 -6.96 17.57
CA GLU A 92 -5.67 -7.66 16.74
C GLU A 92 -6.30 -6.66 15.75
N PRO A 93 -6.23 -6.95 14.44
CA PRO A 93 -6.74 -6.03 13.44
C PRO A 93 -8.27 -6.05 13.42
N LYS A 94 -8.89 -4.86 13.40
CA LYS A 94 -10.34 -4.67 13.21
C LYS A 94 -10.67 -4.74 11.71
N ILE A 95 -11.94 -4.80 11.31
CA ILE A 95 -12.30 -4.72 9.88
C ILE A 95 -12.63 -3.27 9.59
N VAL A 96 -11.85 -2.60 8.74
CA VAL A 96 -12.09 -1.20 8.34
C VAL A 96 -12.08 -1.15 6.82
N PHE A 97 -13.21 -0.77 6.20
CA PHE A 97 -13.38 -0.71 4.74
C PHE A 97 -13.09 -2.01 3.97
N GLY A 98 -13.41 -3.18 4.54
CA GLY A 98 -13.17 -4.48 3.90
C GLY A 98 -11.72 -4.96 3.94
N GLU A 99 -10.84 -4.21 4.60
CA GLU A 99 -9.47 -4.59 4.96
C GLU A 99 -9.40 -4.92 6.46
N ILE A 100 -8.56 -5.88 6.85
CA ILE A 100 -8.33 -6.23 8.26
C ILE A 100 -7.21 -5.30 8.80
N ALA A 101 -7.58 -4.23 9.50
CA ALA A 101 -6.83 -3.03 9.87
C ALA A 101 -7.19 -2.44 11.25
N HIS A 102 -6.34 -1.65 11.90
CA HIS A 102 -6.74 -0.86 13.08
C HIS A 102 -7.32 0.50 12.64
N GLU A 103 -8.45 0.93 13.20
CA GLU A 103 -9.14 2.17 12.82
C GLU A 103 -8.27 3.41 13.06
N ARG A 104 -8.06 4.20 12.00
CA ARG A 104 -7.89 5.65 12.12
C ARG A 104 -8.87 6.31 11.16
N GLY A 105 -9.66 7.24 11.68
CA GLY A 105 -10.81 7.83 11.03
C GLY A 105 -10.50 8.22 9.59
N SER A 106 -11.18 7.56 8.66
CA SER A 106 -11.32 8.14 7.34
C SER A 106 -12.24 9.34 7.52
N SER A 107 -11.80 10.51 7.07
CA SER A 107 -12.73 11.59 6.73
C SER A 107 -13.48 11.17 5.45
N ASN A 108 -14.23 10.06 5.51
CA ASN A 108 -15.29 9.80 4.54
C ASN A 108 -16.51 10.57 5.03
N LYS A 109 -16.44 11.90 4.91
CA LYS A 109 -17.66 12.68 4.83
C LYS A 109 -18.38 12.21 3.58
N THR A 110 -19.60 11.75 3.74
CA THR A 110 -20.52 11.56 2.62
C THR A 110 -20.64 12.87 1.84
N TRP A 111 -20.97 12.82 0.55
CA TRP A 111 -21.20 14.04 -0.24
C TRP A 111 -22.20 15.00 0.43
N GLN A 112 -23.11 14.46 1.23
CA GLN A 112 -24.08 15.19 2.04
C GLN A 112 -23.40 15.97 3.19
N GLU A 113 -22.42 15.38 3.86
CA GLU A 113 -21.66 16.02 4.95
C GLU A 113 -20.67 17.08 4.44
N ALA A 114 -20.12 16.91 3.23
CA ALA A 114 -19.26 17.93 2.60
C ALA A 114 -20.06 19.19 2.19
N LEU A 115 -21.25 19.00 1.62
CA LEU A 115 -22.14 20.11 1.23
C LEU A 115 -22.66 20.89 2.45
N ALA A 116 -22.99 20.19 3.55
CA ALA A 116 -23.47 20.83 4.77
C ALA A 116 -22.42 21.74 5.45
N GLU A 117 -21.13 21.42 5.31
CA GLU A 117 -20.06 22.28 5.84
C GLU A 117 -19.77 23.49 4.95
N GLU A 118 -19.91 23.38 3.62
CA GLU A 118 -19.79 24.53 2.72
C GLU A 118 -20.92 25.56 2.95
N ASP A 119 -22.14 25.11 3.25
CA ASP A 119 -23.27 26.01 3.54
C ASP A 119 -23.11 26.74 4.89
N VAL A 120 -22.54 26.10 5.92
CA VAL A 120 -22.31 26.73 7.23
C VAL A 120 -21.17 27.73 7.20
N ALA A 121 -20.16 27.54 6.33
CA ALA A 121 -19.03 28.45 6.20
C ALA A 121 -19.35 29.76 5.44
N ASN A 122 -20.51 29.81 4.76
CA ASN A 122 -20.96 30.95 3.96
C ASN A 122 -22.08 31.78 4.62
N VAL A 123 -22.32 31.61 5.93
CA VAL A 123 -23.28 32.40 6.73
C VAL A 123 -22.55 33.34 7.70
#